data_AF-A0A1E4EGT5-F1
#
_entry.id   AF-A0A1E4EGT5-F1
#
_cell.length_a   1.000
_cell.length_b   1.000
_cell.length_c   1.000
_cell.angle_alpha   90.00
_cell.angle_beta   90.00
_cell.angle_gamma   90.00
#
_symmetry.space_group_name_H-M   'P 1'
#
loop_
_entity.id
_entity.type
_entity.pdbx_description
1 polymer ?
#
loop_
_entity_poly.entity_id
_entity_poly.type
_entity_poly.pdbx_seq_one_letter_code
_entity_poly.pdbx_strand_id
1 'polypeptide(L)'
;MSLALDNIYLQAFGTEPPLADANRFNIEAAPGRKNTSSLGQPYYETDLLGREFFLPVRLDGLLIPFAVVGITEKKTIVSTPMPERGGSVKEMISVDDYLFNIKGILINDADEWPEAEIIALHKLFEKNESLILRSAITDIFLNGSAEHRVVVKQISWPSVSGVENAKPFEMELESDMIFNLELEKLFVGPVNIGV
;
A
#
# COMPACT_ATOMS: atom_id res chain seq x y z
N MET A 1 34.86 -13.57 9.91
CA MET A 1 35.39 -14.95 9.89
C MET A 1 34.29 -15.83 9.33
N SER A 2 34.22 -15.99 8.00
CA SER A 2 33.15 -16.71 7.33
C SER A 2 33.33 -18.20 7.57
N LEU A 3 32.37 -18.84 8.23
CA LEU A 3 32.26 -20.28 8.28
C LEU A 3 31.96 -20.75 6.85
N ALA A 4 33.01 -21.10 6.11
CA ALA A 4 32.89 -21.61 4.76
C ALA A 4 31.97 -22.84 4.79
N LEU A 5 30.92 -22.80 3.97
CA LEU A 5 29.86 -23.81 3.85
C LEU A 5 30.43 -25.24 3.76
N ASP A 6 31.61 -25.35 3.14
CA ASP A 6 32.38 -26.57 2.91
C ASP A 6 32.71 -27.30 4.22
N ASN A 7 33.10 -26.59 5.29
CA ASN A 7 33.44 -27.20 6.58
C ASN A 7 32.20 -27.74 7.31
N ILE A 8 31.05 -27.09 7.14
CA ILE A 8 29.77 -27.53 7.73
C ILE A 8 29.29 -28.81 7.04
N TYR A 9 29.42 -28.87 5.71
CA TYR A 9 29.02 -30.03 4.93
C TYR A 9 29.88 -31.27 5.26
N LEU A 10 31.19 -31.08 5.39
CA LEU A 10 32.15 -32.14 5.68
C LEU A 10 31.97 -32.70 7.10
N GLN A 11 31.65 -31.85 8.09
CA GLN A 11 31.29 -32.29 9.44
C GLN A 11 29.96 -33.05 9.50
N ALA A 12 28.97 -32.67 8.69
CA ALA A 12 27.64 -33.27 8.73
C ALA A 12 27.55 -34.60 7.98
N PHE A 13 28.24 -34.73 6.84
CA PHE A 13 28.03 -35.85 5.92
C PHE A 13 29.30 -36.67 5.62
N GLY A 14 30.46 -36.27 6.15
CA GLY A 14 31.73 -37.02 6.00
C GLY A 14 32.27 -37.05 4.56
N THR A 15 31.64 -36.31 3.65
CA THR A 15 32.02 -36.16 2.25
C THR A 15 32.10 -34.67 1.91
N GLU A 16 32.99 -34.31 1.00
CA GLU A 16 32.95 -32.99 0.39
C GLU A 16 31.64 -32.86 -0.41
N PRO A 17 30.97 -31.69 -0.39
CA PRO A 17 29.84 -31.48 -1.28
C PRO A 17 30.33 -31.78 -2.70
N PRO A 18 29.50 -32.41 -3.55
CA PRO A 18 29.88 -32.60 -4.94
C PRO A 18 30.25 -31.22 -5.47
N LEU A 19 31.56 -30.97 -5.63
CA LEU A 19 32.05 -29.78 -6.31
C LEU A 19 31.23 -29.74 -7.59
N ALA A 20 30.60 -28.61 -7.85
CA ALA A 20 29.88 -28.42 -9.09
C ALA A 20 30.88 -28.72 -10.21
N ASP A 21 30.89 -29.96 -10.70
CA ASP A 21 31.30 -30.28 -12.05
C ASP A 21 30.56 -29.22 -12.83
N ALA A 22 31.29 -28.28 -13.43
CA ALA A 22 30.72 -27.08 -14.05
C ALA A 22 29.69 -27.40 -15.17
N ASN A 23 29.44 -28.69 -15.41
CA ASN A 23 28.50 -29.27 -16.36
C ASN A 23 27.40 -30.16 -15.76
N ARG A 24 27.33 -30.38 -14.43
CA ARG A 24 26.28 -31.25 -13.83
C ARG A 24 25.25 -30.51 -13.00
N PHE A 25 25.63 -29.37 -12.41
CA PHE A 25 24.70 -28.52 -11.65
C PHE A 25 24.98 -27.05 -12.00
N ASN A 26 24.27 -26.54 -13.03
CA ASN A 26 24.21 -25.11 -13.25
C ASN A 26 23.26 -24.50 -12.21
N ILE A 27 23.79 -24.19 -11.03
CA ILE A 27 23.06 -23.39 -10.05
C ILE A 27 23.20 -21.94 -10.53
N GLU A 28 22.20 -21.45 -11.26
CA GLU A 28 22.16 -20.04 -11.63
C GLU A 28 22.33 -19.20 -10.36
N ALA A 29 23.27 -18.25 -10.38
CA ALA A 29 23.45 -17.33 -9.27
C ALA A 29 22.11 -16.65 -9.01
N ALA A 30 21.60 -16.77 -7.78
CA ALA A 30 20.33 -16.14 -7.41
C ALA A 30 20.38 -14.66 -7.80
N PRO A 31 19.34 -14.13 -8.47
CA PRO A 31 19.33 -12.72 -8.85
C PRO A 31 19.51 -11.86 -7.60
N GLY A 32 20.31 -10.79 -7.73
CA GLY A 32 20.48 -9.83 -6.65
C GLY A 32 19.13 -9.30 -6.15
N ARG A 33 19.06 -8.97 -4.86
CA ARG A 33 17.84 -8.44 -4.22
C ARG A 33 17.28 -7.28 -5.06
N LYS A 34 16.02 -7.41 -5.48
CA LYS A 34 15.31 -6.34 -6.19
C LYS A 34 14.97 -5.24 -5.18
N ASN A 35 15.52 -4.04 -5.39
CA ASN A 35 15.36 -2.93 -4.44
C ASN A 35 14.29 -1.91 -4.88
N THR A 36 13.77 -2.02 -6.10
CA THR A 36 12.78 -1.10 -6.66
C THR A 36 11.65 -1.84 -7.34
N SER A 37 10.44 -1.30 -7.25
CA SER A 37 9.28 -1.73 -8.02
C SER A 37 9.46 -1.44 -9.51
N SER A 38 8.71 -2.15 -10.35
CA SER A 38 8.63 -1.87 -11.79
C SER A 38 8.11 -0.45 -12.08
N LEU A 39 7.42 0.16 -11.11
CA LEU A 39 6.90 1.53 -11.16
C LEU A 39 7.85 2.58 -10.56
N GLY A 40 9.09 2.19 -10.23
CA GLY A 40 10.13 3.12 -9.76
C GLY A 40 10.14 3.41 -8.25
N GLN A 41 9.18 2.90 -7.48
CA GLN A 41 9.18 3.06 -6.02
C GLN A 41 10.22 2.16 -5.33
N PRO A 42 10.92 2.63 -4.29
CA PRO A 42 11.82 1.79 -3.51
C PRO A 42 11.03 0.76 -2.68
N TYR A 43 11.54 -0.47 -2.63
CA TYR A 43 11.03 -1.49 -1.72
C TYR A 43 11.62 -1.36 -0.32
N TYR A 44 12.79 -0.76 -0.20
CA TYR A 44 13.48 -0.61 1.06
C TYR A 44 13.94 0.82 1.23
N GLU A 45 13.79 1.33 2.43
CA GLU A 45 14.31 2.62 2.85
C GLU A 45 15.00 2.47 4.19
N THR A 46 15.96 3.35 4.45
CA THR A 46 16.74 3.33 5.68
C THR A 46 16.32 4.52 6.53
N ASP A 47 15.98 4.23 7.77
CA ASP A 47 15.67 5.25 8.77
C ASP A 47 16.93 6.06 9.16
N LEU A 48 16.77 7.18 9.84
CA LEU A 48 17.85 8.03 10.37
C LEU A 48 18.87 7.23 11.21
N LEU A 49 18.45 6.12 11.81
CA LEU A 49 19.25 5.20 12.61
C LEU A 49 19.93 4.06 11.82
N GLY A 50 19.82 4.04 10.50
CA GLY A 50 20.42 2.97 9.68
C GLY A 50 19.60 1.67 9.64
N ARG A 51 18.38 1.67 10.21
CA ARG A 51 17.48 0.51 10.20
C ARG A 51 16.76 0.44 8.85
N GLU A 52 16.89 -0.69 8.16
CA GLU A 52 16.18 -0.93 6.91
C GLU A 52 14.75 -1.40 7.21
N PHE A 53 13.76 -0.82 6.53
CA PHE A 53 12.37 -1.27 6.58
C PHE A 53 11.80 -1.46 5.17
N PHE A 54 10.84 -2.37 5.06
CA PHE A 54 10.24 -2.79 3.79
C PHE A 54 8.94 -2.01 3.53
N LEU A 55 8.76 -1.57 2.28
CA LEU A 55 7.63 -0.81 1.77
C LEU A 55 7.45 0.53 2.50
N PRO A 56 8.35 1.50 2.29
CA PRO A 56 8.16 2.83 2.86
C PRO A 56 6.84 3.45 2.40
N VAL A 57 6.25 4.22 3.29
CA VAL A 57 5.00 4.95 3.07
C VAL A 57 5.29 6.43 3.27
N ARG A 58 5.06 7.21 2.23
CA ARG A 58 5.18 8.67 2.28
C ARG A 58 3.82 9.29 2.05
N LEU A 59 3.43 10.18 2.96
CA LEU A 59 2.19 10.94 2.89
C LEU A 59 2.55 12.43 2.82
N ASP A 60 2.23 13.08 1.71
CA ASP A 60 2.56 14.50 1.45
C ASP A 60 4.06 14.82 1.69
N GLY A 61 4.93 13.88 1.33
CA GLY A 61 6.39 13.97 1.53
C GLY A 61 6.87 13.61 2.94
N LEU A 62 5.99 13.44 3.92
CA LEU A 62 6.34 12.93 5.25
C LEU A 62 6.52 11.41 5.18
N LEU A 63 7.71 10.93 5.54
CA LEU A 63 7.96 9.50 5.72
C LEU A 63 7.31 9.03 7.03
N ILE A 64 6.46 8.02 6.92
CA ILE A 64 5.82 7.40 8.08
C ILE A 64 6.60 6.13 8.41
N PRO A 65 7.42 6.11 9.48
CA PRO A 65 8.27 4.97 9.80
C PRO A 65 7.43 3.77 10.26
N PHE A 66 7.91 2.57 9.92
CA PHE A 66 7.29 1.28 10.29
C PHE A 66 5.79 1.16 9.95
N ALA A 67 5.36 1.87 8.92
CA ALA A 67 3.98 1.82 8.45
C ALA A 67 3.75 0.61 7.54
N VAL A 68 2.58 0.00 7.69
CA VAL A 68 2.05 -1.05 6.83
C VAL A 68 0.77 -0.53 6.18
N VAL A 69 0.64 -0.74 4.87
CA VAL A 69 -0.54 -0.33 4.10
C VAL A 69 -1.37 -1.54 3.72
N GLY A 70 -2.63 -1.54 4.12
CA GLY A 70 -3.68 -2.39 3.59
C GLY A 70 -4.53 -1.66 2.55
N ILE A 71 -5.04 -2.39 1.57
CA ILE A 71 -5.88 -1.86 0.50
C ILE A 71 -7.15 -2.69 0.43
N THR A 72 -8.29 -2.02 0.36
CA THR A 72 -9.60 -2.65 0.18
C THR A 72 -10.23 -2.10 -1.09
N GLU A 73 -10.52 -2.99 -2.02
CA GLU A 73 -11.23 -2.69 -3.27
C GLU A 73 -12.67 -3.21 -3.19
N LYS A 74 -13.62 -2.41 -3.66
CA LYS A 74 -15.04 -2.79 -3.74
C LYS A 74 -15.56 -2.58 -5.15
N LYS A 75 -16.62 -3.31 -5.49
CA LYS A 75 -17.36 -3.10 -6.74
C LYS A 75 -18.82 -2.83 -6.41
N THR A 76 -19.37 -1.81 -7.04
CA THR A 76 -20.80 -1.56 -7.04
C THR A 76 -21.42 -2.32 -8.20
N ILE A 77 -22.39 -3.18 -7.87
CA ILE A 77 -23.04 -4.07 -8.83
C ILE A 77 -24.55 -3.86 -8.75
N VAL A 78 -25.12 -3.28 -9.80
CA VAL A 78 -26.58 -3.13 -9.95
C VAL A 78 -27.10 -4.35 -10.71
N SER A 79 -28.09 -5.05 -10.15
CA SER A 79 -28.67 -6.21 -10.81
C SER A 79 -30.16 -6.36 -10.59
N THR A 80 -30.87 -6.73 -11.66
CA THR A 80 -32.30 -7.01 -11.64
C THR A 80 -32.54 -8.52 -11.58
N PRO A 81 -33.22 -9.04 -10.54
CA PRO A 81 -33.53 -10.47 -10.43
C PRO A 81 -34.56 -10.86 -11.50
N MET A 82 -34.35 -12.01 -12.14
CA MET A 82 -35.28 -12.54 -13.15
C MET A 82 -36.11 -13.67 -12.54
N PRO A 83 -37.41 -13.47 -12.26
CA PRO A 83 -38.22 -14.46 -11.55
C PRO A 83 -38.48 -15.75 -12.35
N GLU A 84 -38.46 -15.70 -13.69
CA GLU A 84 -38.73 -16.87 -14.55
C GLU A 84 -37.49 -17.66 -14.95
N ARG A 85 -36.29 -17.11 -14.72
CA ARG A 85 -35.02 -17.74 -15.04
C ARG A 85 -34.12 -17.60 -13.83
N GLY A 86 -33.77 -18.71 -13.18
CA GLY A 86 -32.89 -18.68 -12.00
C GLY A 86 -31.63 -17.84 -12.27
N GLY A 87 -31.58 -16.65 -11.66
CA GLY A 87 -30.50 -15.68 -11.87
C GLY A 87 -30.92 -14.21 -11.78
N SER A 88 -29.94 -13.34 -12.01
CA SER A 88 -30.12 -11.88 -12.10
C SER A 88 -29.33 -11.36 -13.29
N VAL A 89 -29.86 -10.36 -13.98
CA VAL A 89 -29.10 -9.62 -15.00
C VAL A 89 -28.29 -8.56 -14.28
N LYS A 90 -26.99 -8.51 -14.54
CA LYS A 90 -26.07 -7.47 -14.03
C LYS A 90 -26.14 -6.31 -15.01
N GLU A 91 -26.69 -5.18 -14.57
CA GLU A 91 -26.96 -4.02 -15.40
C GLU A 91 -25.75 -3.08 -15.44
N MET A 92 -25.12 -2.90 -14.27
CA MET A 92 -23.96 -2.04 -14.11
C MET A 92 -22.97 -2.69 -13.16
N ILE A 93 -21.69 -2.65 -13.52
CA ILE A 93 -20.57 -3.06 -12.67
C ILE A 93 -19.57 -1.92 -12.71
N SER A 94 -19.43 -1.20 -11.60
CA SER A 94 -18.43 -0.15 -11.43
C SER A 94 -17.44 -0.54 -10.33
N VAL A 95 -16.21 -0.09 -10.49
CA VAL A 95 -15.19 -0.15 -9.42
C VAL A 95 -15.45 1.04 -8.50
N ASP A 96 -15.49 0.77 -7.20
CA ASP A 96 -15.68 1.78 -6.14
C ASP A 96 -14.33 2.42 -5.78
N ASP A 97 -14.35 3.44 -4.92
CA ASP A 97 -13.13 4.08 -4.45
C ASP A 97 -12.23 3.11 -3.67
N TYR A 98 -10.91 3.30 -3.79
CA TYR A 98 -9.94 2.52 -3.04
C TYR A 98 -9.84 3.01 -1.61
N LEU A 99 -10.06 2.10 -0.67
CA LEU A 99 -9.88 2.37 0.76
C LEU A 99 -8.50 1.88 1.18
N PHE A 100 -7.68 2.79 1.70
CA PHE A 100 -6.36 2.50 2.24
C PHE A 100 -6.43 2.52 3.77
N ASN A 101 -5.82 1.53 4.40
CA ASN A 101 -5.68 1.46 5.84
C ASN A 101 -4.19 1.42 6.18
N ILE A 102 -3.69 2.48 6.84
CA ILE A 102 -2.29 2.59 7.22
C ILE A 102 -2.19 2.35 8.72
N LYS A 103 -1.39 1.37 9.13
CA LYS A 103 -1.08 1.09 10.53
C LYS A 103 0.40 1.29 10.75
N GLY A 104 0.78 1.99 11.80
CA GLY A 104 2.18 2.21 12.12
C GLY A 104 2.41 2.48 13.58
N ILE A 105 3.67 2.65 13.94
CA ILE A 105 4.10 2.98 15.30
C ILE A 105 5.01 4.20 15.21
N LEU A 106 4.61 5.29 15.88
CA LEU A 106 5.46 6.44 16.10
C LEU A 106 6.42 6.09 17.24
N ILE A 107 7.72 6.21 17.01
CA ILE A 107 8.77 5.91 17.99
C ILE A 107 9.64 7.16 18.10
N ASN A 108 9.92 7.58 19.33
CA ASN A 108 10.91 8.62 19.61
C ASN A 108 12.22 7.96 20.07
N ASP A 109 13.33 8.45 19.52
CA ASP A 109 14.67 7.93 19.79
C ASP A 109 15.17 8.24 21.21
N ALA A 110 14.61 9.26 21.87
CA ALA A 110 15.02 9.69 23.21
C ALA A 110 14.48 8.80 24.35
N ASP A 111 13.78 7.70 24.03
CA ASP A 111 13.00 6.90 24.99
C ASP A 111 11.89 7.72 25.70
N GLU A 112 11.57 8.89 25.14
CA GLU A 112 10.57 9.83 25.63
C GLU A 112 9.28 9.72 24.83
N TRP A 113 8.21 10.34 25.33
CA TRP A 113 6.94 10.38 24.63
C TRP A 113 7.08 11.02 23.23
N PRO A 114 6.59 10.37 22.15
CA PRO A 114 6.72 10.87 20.76
C PRO A 114 5.74 12.02 20.46
N GLU A 115 5.85 13.13 21.18
CA GLU A 115 4.93 14.26 21.06
C GLU A 115 5.06 14.95 19.69
N ALA A 116 6.28 15.13 19.20
CA ALA A 116 6.55 15.83 17.95
C ALA A 116 5.95 15.06 16.75
N GLU A 117 6.09 13.74 16.74
CA GLU A 117 5.58 12.85 15.71
C GLU A 117 4.04 12.80 15.74
N ILE A 118 3.44 12.76 16.93
CA ILE A 118 1.98 12.83 17.10
C ILE A 118 1.45 14.17 16.57
N ILE A 119 2.08 15.29 16.92
CA ILE A 119 1.70 16.62 16.44
C ILE A 119 1.86 16.71 14.91
N ALA A 120 2.92 16.15 14.35
CA ALA A 120 3.14 16.15 12.90
C ALA A 120 2.04 15.38 12.16
N LEU A 121 1.67 14.19 12.65
CA LEU A 121 0.60 13.39 12.06
C LEU A 121 -0.77 14.07 12.24
N HIS A 122 -1.01 14.70 13.39
CA HIS A 122 -2.24 15.44 13.63
C HIS A 122 -2.37 16.66 12.71
N LYS A 123 -1.28 17.40 12.48
CA LYS A 123 -1.27 18.52 11.53
C LYS A 123 -1.59 18.08 10.10
N LEU A 124 -1.13 16.89 9.69
CA LEU A 124 -1.50 16.33 8.38
C LEU A 124 -3.00 16.01 8.30
N PHE A 125 -3.60 15.56 9.40
CA PHE A 125 -5.04 15.31 9.47
C PHE A 125 -5.88 16.60 9.46
N GLU A 126 -5.39 17.67 10.11
CA GLU A 126 -6.07 18.96 10.11
C GLU A 126 -6.09 19.65 8.74
N LYS A 127 -5.19 19.26 7.82
CA LYS A 127 -5.25 19.69 6.43
C LYS A 127 -6.46 19.03 5.76
N ASN A 128 -7.54 19.80 5.57
CA ASN A 128 -8.73 19.37 4.83
C ASN A 128 -8.50 19.35 3.30
N GLU A 129 -7.36 18.81 2.86
CA GLU A 129 -6.91 18.79 1.47
C GLU A 129 -6.54 17.36 1.06
N SER A 130 -6.57 17.10 -0.25
CA SER A 130 -6.08 15.84 -0.80
C SER A 130 -4.57 15.74 -0.60
N LEU A 131 -4.11 14.65 0.02
CA LEU A 131 -2.70 14.37 0.26
C LEU A 131 -2.16 13.42 -0.82
N ILE A 132 -0.87 13.50 -1.12
CA ILE A 132 -0.21 12.58 -2.05
C ILE A 132 0.30 11.36 -1.28
N LEU A 133 -0.18 10.17 -1.61
CA LEU A 133 0.27 8.92 -1.00
C LEU A 133 1.22 8.16 -1.94
N ARG A 134 2.43 7.87 -1.46
CA ARG A 134 3.45 7.12 -2.20
C ARG A 134 3.91 5.90 -1.43
N SER A 135 3.83 4.75 -2.08
CA SER A 135 4.36 3.48 -1.62
C SER A 135 4.38 2.51 -2.80
N ALA A 136 5.26 1.52 -2.77
CA ALA A 136 5.34 0.54 -3.85
C ALA A 136 4.03 -0.25 -4.04
N ILE A 137 3.23 -0.41 -2.97
CA ILE A 137 1.92 -1.05 -3.06
C ILE A 137 0.86 -0.08 -3.61
N THR A 138 0.78 1.15 -3.09
CA THR A 138 -0.24 2.12 -3.49
C THR A 138 -0.07 2.55 -4.95
N ASP A 139 1.16 2.63 -5.44
CA ASP A 139 1.44 2.96 -6.84
C ASP A 139 0.90 1.92 -7.83
N ILE A 140 0.81 0.63 -7.43
CA ILE A 140 0.24 -0.42 -8.27
C ILE A 140 -1.25 -0.16 -8.52
N PHE A 141 -1.98 0.28 -7.50
CA PHE A 141 -3.43 0.45 -7.55
C PHE A 141 -3.85 1.85 -8.02
N LEU A 142 -3.05 2.87 -7.72
CA LEU A 142 -3.31 4.27 -8.09
C LEU A 142 -2.69 4.68 -9.43
N ASN A 143 -2.14 3.75 -10.21
CA ASN A 143 -1.46 4.03 -11.49
C ASN A 143 -2.33 4.78 -12.53
N GLY A 144 -3.66 4.82 -12.36
CA GLY A 144 -4.60 5.57 -13.18
C GLY A 144 -4.80 7.04 -12.78
N SER A 145 -4.32 7.44 -11.60
CA SER A 145 -4.49 8.78 -11.03
C SER A 145 -3.18 9.54 -11.14
N ALA A 146 -3.12 10.61 -11.93
CA ALA A 146 -1.88 11.35 -12.23
C ALA A 146 -1.09 11.83 -10.99
N GLU A 147 -1.73 11.87 -9.82
CA GLU A 147 -1.16 12.45 -8.60
C GLU A 147 -1.30 11.57 -7.35
N HIS A 148 -1.82 10.33 -7.45
CA HIS A 148 -1.99 9.41 -6.30
C HIS A 148 -2.63 10.08 -5.07
N ARG A 149 -3.65 10.90 -5.33
CA ARG A 149 -4.33 11.71 -4.31
C ARG A 149 -5.21 10.84 -3.44
N VAL A 150 -5.15 11.07 -2.15
CA VAL A 150 -5.97 10.42 -1.14
C VAL A 150 -6.48 11.45 -0.13
N VAL A 151 -7.63 11.19 0.46
CA VAL A 151 -8.20 12.00 1.54
C VAL A 151 -8.21 11.17 2.81
N VAL A 152 -7.78 11.76 3.93
CA VAL A 152 -7.80 11.08 5.22
C VAL A 152 -9.22 11.15 5.79
N LYS A 153 -9.83 10.00 6.04
CA LYS A 153 -11.17 9.90 6.64
C LYS A 153 -11.13 9.92 8.16
N GLN A 154 -10.17 9.18 8.73
CA GLN A 154 -10.13 8.94 10.15
C GLN A 154 -8.70 8.60 10.60
N ILE A 155 -8.36 9.04 11.81
CA ILE A 155 -7.21 8.53 12.57
C ILE A 155 -7.72 7.98 13.90
N SER A 156 -7.31 6.74 14.19
CA SER A 156 -7.55 6.04 15.45
C SER A 156 -6.25 5.89 16.22
N TRP A 157 -6.32 6.17 17.52
CA TRP A 157 -5.20 6.08 18.44
C TRP A 157 -5.46 4.97 19.46
N PRO A 158 -5.07 3.71 19.17
CA PRO A 158 -5.32 2.61 20.09
C PRO A 158 -4.71 2.87 21.47
N SER A 159 -5.45 2.47 22.50
CA SER A 159 -4.99 2.51 23.89
C SER A 159 -4.02 1.35 24.12
N VAL A 160 -2.74 1.66 24.28
CA VAL A 160 -1.71 0.68 24.61
C VAL A 160 -1.23 0.96 26.03
N SER A 161 -1.07 -0.11 26.81
CA SER A 161 -0.55 -0.04 28.17
C SER A 161 0.95 -0.34 28.16
N GLY A 162 1.75 0.55 28.75
CA GLY A 162 3.12 0.22 29.19
C GLY A 162 4.26 0.47 28.22
N VAL A 163 4.09 1.32 27.21
CA VAL A 163 5.20 1.76 26.33
C VAL A 163 5.19 3.29 26.26
N GLU A 164 6.21 3.93 26.85
CA GLU A 164 6.32 5.40 26.95
C GLU A 164 6.88 6.02 25.66
N ASN A 165 7.76 5.31 24.96
CA ASN A 165 8.48 5.80 23.79
C ASN A 165 7.79 5.52 22.44
N ALA A 166 6.66 4.80 22.45
CA ALA A 166 6.01 4.35 21.24
C ALA A 166 4.49 4.51 21.28
N LYS A 167 3.92 5.09 20.22
CA LYS A 167 2.48 5.27 20.05
C LYS A 167 2.01 4.69 18.71
N PRO A 168 1.27 3.58 18.71
CA PRO A 168 0.63 3.10 17.49
C PRO A 168 -0.51 4.01 17.05
N PHE A 169 -0.71 4.06 15.75
CA PHE A 169 -1.82 4.74 15.10
C PHE A 169 -2.38 3.88 13.98
N GLU A 170 -3.64 4.10 13.67
CA GLU A 170 -4.32 3.54 12.53
C GLU A 170 -5.02 4.66 11.77
N MET A 171 -4.84 4.72 10.46
CA MET A 171 -5.40 5.76 9.61
C MET A 171 -6.17 5.13 8.46
N GLU A 172 -7.36 5.65 8.20
CA GLU A 172 -8.17 5.28 7.04
C GLU A 172 -8.15 6.42 6.03
N LEU A 173 -7.81 6.09 4.78
CA LEU A 173 -7.76 7.02 3.66
C LEU A 173 -8.61 6.47 2.51
N GLU A 174 -9.11 7.37 1.67
CA GLU A 174 -9.84 7.04 0.45
C GLU A 174 -9.16 7.68 -0.76
N SER A 175 -9.14 7.00 -1.90
CA SER A 175 -8.64 7.57 -3.15
C SER A 175 -9.50 8.76 -3.59
N ASP A 176 -8.85 9.87 -3.93
CA ASP A 176 -9.49 11.01 -4.58
C ASP A 176 -9.16 10.98 -6.07
N MET A 177 -9.98 10.27 -6.85
CA MET A 177 -9.83 10.20 -8.29
C MET A 177 -10.64 11.31 -8.96
N ILE A 178 -9.97 12.13 -9.76
CA ILE A 178 -10.62 13.13 -10.59
C ILE A 178 -11.34 12.41 -11.73
N PHE A 179 -12.65 12.26 -11.63
CA PHE A 179 -13.50 11.85 -12.74
C PHE A 179 -14.00 13.08 -13.49
N ASN A 180 -13.75 13.16 -14.80
CA ASN A 180 -14.48 14.09 -15.65
C ASN A 180 -15.92 13.58 -15.79
N LEU A 181 -16.87 14.27 -15.17
CA LEU A 181 -18.29 14.04 -15.42
C LEU A 181 -18.65 14.59 -16.81
N GLU A 182 -18.72 13.72 -17.82
CA GLU A 182 -19.37 14.06 -19.07
C GLU A 182 -20.89 13.90 -18.89
N LEU A 183 -21.57 15.02 -18.60
CA LEU A 183 -23.03 15.07 -18.63
C LEU A 183 -23.48 15.08 -20.09
N GLU A 184 -23.72 13.90 -20.65
CA GLU A 184 -24.38 13.77 -21.94
C GLU A 184 -25.83 14.29 -21.80
N LYS A 185 -26.06 15.52 -22.26
CA LYS A 185 -27.40 16.10 -22.36
C LYS A 185 -28.23 15.22 -23.30
N LEU A 186 -29.08 14.37 -22.74
CA LEU A 186 -30.16 13.73 -23.48
C LEU A 186 -31.05 14.84 -24.07
N PHE A 187 -30.86 15.09 -25.37
CA PHE A 187 -31.75 15.95 -26.13
C PHE A 187 -33.14 15.31 -26.14
N VAL A 188 -34.04 15.84 -25.31
CA VAL A 188 -35.48 15.58 -25.43
C VAL A 188 -35.92 16.26 -26.73
N GLY A 189 -36.07 15.46 -27.78
CA GLY A 189 -36.62 15.94 -29.06
C GLY A 189 -38.02 16.55 -28.87
N PRO A 190 -38.43 17.51 -29.71
CA PRO A 190 -39.72 18.15 -29.56
C PRO A 190 -40.85 17.12 -29.68
N VAL A 191 -41.66 17.01 -28.62
CA VAL A 191 -42.90 16.25 -28.64
C VAL A 191 -43.87 16.99 -29.56
N ASN A 192 -44.11 16.44 -30.75
CA ASN A 192 -45.12 16.93 -31.68
C ASN A 192 -46.51 16.58 -31.11
N ILE A 193 -47.12 17.52 -30.38
CA ILE A 193 -48.52 17.41 -30.00
C ILE A 193 -49.32 18.00 -31.17
N GLY A 194 -49.67 17.13 -32.11
CA GLY A 194 -50.62 17.47 -33.16
C GLY A 194 -52.00 17.70 -32.55
N VAL A 195 -52.58 18.87 -32.86
CA VAL A 195 -54.01 19.15 -32.77
C VAL A 195 -54.44 19.75 -34.10
#